data_AF-A0A954A3I7-F1
#
_entry.id   AF-A0A954A3I7-F1
#
_cell.length_a   1.000
_cell.length_b   1.000
_cell.length_c   1.000
_cell.angle_alpha   90.00
_cell.angle_beta   90.00
_cell.angle_gamma   90.00
#
_symmetry.space_group_name_H-M   'P 1'
#
loop_
_entity.id
_entity.type
_entity.pdbx_description
1 polymer ?
#
loop_
_entity_poly.entity_id
_entity_poly.type
_entity_poly.pdbx_seq_one_letter_code
_entity_poly.pdbx_strand_id
1 'polypeptide(L)'
;YETGMEFVQTYFGLAFAMVLLSIFFVPLYRAQPILTAYEFLERRFGPATRTLAALIFLVSRCLAFGVVLYAPSVVMSAMLGIPLTWTVLGIGALTTLYTTVGGVRAVIATDVKQMLVIIGGLLLILVLLLVEVVPALGFTGALRVLGATGKLNAVEFVPESLEFVPQLRGSAVKSFWNEKYNFWSGTLGGLFLMLSYFGCDQ
;
A
#
# COMPACT_ATOMS: atom_id res chain seq x y z
N TYR A 1 1.49 -6.73 12.33
CA TYR A 1 2.14 -7.32 13.52
C TYR A 1 2.02 -8.84 13.51
N GLU A 2 0.84 -9.39 13.16
CA GLU A 2 0.59 -10.84 13.20
C GLU A 2 1.34 -11.67 12.14
N THR A 3 1.58 -11.14 10.93
CA THR A 3 2.16 -11.88 9.78
C THR A 3 3.64 -11.61 9.49
N GLY A 4 4.39 -11.00 10.43
CA GLY A 4 5.84 -10.80 10.25
C GLY A 4 6.23 -10.03 8.97
N MET A 5 7.19 -10.55 8.20
CA MET A 5 7.71 -9.95 6.97
C MET A 5 7.02 -10.43 5.67
N GLU A 6 6.02 -11.30 5.76
CA GLU A 6 5.34 -11.90 4.59
C GLU A 6 4.74 -10.84 3.64
N PHE A 7 4.34 -9.69 4.18
CA PHE A 7 3.77 -8.58 3.40
C PHE A 7 4.72 -8.03 2.32
N VAL A 8 6.04 -8.19 2.50
CA VAL A 8 7.07 -7.70 1.56
C VAL A 8 6.87 -8.26 0.15
N GLN A 9 6.32 -9.47 0.03
CA GLN A 9 6.10 -10.15 -1.25
C GLN A 9 5.16 -9.37 -2.19
N THR A 10 4.23 -8.60 -1.62
CA THR A 10 3.32 -7.73 -2.40
C THR A 10 4.08 -6.67 -3.21
N TYR A 11 5.22 -6.20 -2.70
CA TYR A 11 6.05 -5.20 -3.39
C TYR A 11 6.82 -5.77 -4.58
N PHE A 12 7.00 -7.10 -4.68
CA PHE A 12 7.62 -7.68 -5.89
C PHE A 12 6.75 -7.45 -7.12
N GLY A 13 5.41 -7.42 -6.97
CA GLY A 13 4.49 -7.08 -8.05
C GLY A 13 4.70 -5.69 -8.64
N LEU A 14 5.23 -4.73 -7.86
CA LEU A 14 5.51 -3.36 -8.31
C LEU A 14 6.51 -3.34 -9.47
N ALA A 15 7.61 -4.08 -9.36
CA ALA A 15 8.67 -4.08 -10.38
C ALA A 15 8.11 -4.57 -11.72
N PHE A 16 7.35 -5.66 -11.69
CA PHE A 16 6.69 -6.21 -12.89
C PHE A 16 5.65 -5.23 -13.47
N ALA A 17 4.85 -4.58 -12.62
CA ALA A 17 3.87 -3.59 -13.05
C ALA A 17 4.54 -2.41 -13.78
N MET A 18 5.65 -1.90 -13.24
CA MET A 18 6.40 -0.80 -13.85
C MET A 18 6.99 -1.16 -15.22
N VAL A 19 7.49 -2.39 -15.38
CA VAL A 19 7.99 -2.88 -16.68
C VAL A 19 6.85 -2.97 -17.69
N LEU A 20 5.71 -3.57 -17.31
CA LEU A 20 4.53 -3.69 -18.19
C LEU A 20 4.00 -2.32 -18.61
N LEU A 21 3.84 -1.38 -17.67
CA LEU A 21 3.39 -0.02 -17.99
C LEU A 21 4.37 0.70 -18.93
N SER A 22 5.67 0.55 -18.68
CA SER A 22 6.72 1.14 -19.53
C SER A 22 6.73 0.60 -20.96
N ILE A 23 6.42 -0.69 -21.15
CA ILE A 23 6.42 -1.32 -22.48
C ILE A 23 5.12 -1.06 -23.25
N PHE A 24 3.97 -1.11 -22.58
CA PHE A 24 2.66 -1.08 -23.25
C PHE A 24 1.97 0.29 -23.18
N PHE A 25 1.96 0.93 -22.00
CA PHE A 25 1.18 2.15 -21.76
C PHE A 25 1.97 3.41 -22.10
N VAL A 26 3.26 3.48 -21.76
CA VAL A 26 4.09 4.66 -22.06
C VAL A 26 4.18 4.95 -23.57
N PRO A 27 4.40 3.98 -24.47
CA PRO A 27 4.42 4.26 -25.91
C PRO A 27 3.04 4.69 -26.43
N LEU A 28 1.96 4.11 -25.90
CA LEU A 28 0.59 4.45 -26.27
C LEU A 28 0.26 5.91 -25.90
N TYR A 29 0.61 6.34 -24.69
CA TYR A 29 0.35 7.71 -24.24
C TYR A 29 1.26 8.73 -24.91
N ARG A 30 2.54 8.40 -25.15
CA ARG A 30 3.45 9.34 -25.85
C ARG A 30 3.18 9.48 -27.34
N ALA A 31 2.55 8.49 -27.97
CA ALA A 31 2.21 8.55 -29.40
C ALA A 31 1.02 9.47 -29.72
N GLN A 32 0.33 9.99 -28.71
CA GLN A 32 -0.86 10.83 -28.87
C GLN A 32 -0.72 12.08 -27.99
N PRO A 33 -1.15 13.28 -28.43
CA PRO A 33 -1.13 14.48 -27.60
C PRO A 33 -2.32 14.43 -26.62
N ILE A 34 -2.21 13.58 -25.59
CA ILE A 34 -3.22 13.33 -24.58
C ILE A 34 -2.59 13.60 -23.22
N LEU A 35 -3.23 14.43 -22.41
CA LEU A 35 -2.71 14.80 -21.09
C LEU A 35 -3.16 13.87 -19.96
N THR A 36 -4.26 13.14 -20.15
CA THR A 36 -4.84 12.25 -19.11
C THR A 36 -5.38 10.96 -19.72
N ALA A 37 -5.41 9.88 -18.92
CA ALA A 37 -6.02 8.61 -19.36
C ALA A 37 -7.51 8.76 -19.76
N TYR A 38 -8.21 9.75 -19.19
CA TYR A 38 -9.62 10.04 -19.47
C TYR A 38 -9.86 10.67 -20.85
N GLU A 39 -8.93 11.50 -21.31
CA GLU A 39 -9.02 12.12 -22.64
C GLU A 39 -8.83 11.05 -23.74
N PHE A 40 -8.03 10.00 -23.48
CA PHE A 40 -7.97 8.83 -24.34
C PHE A 40 -9.33 8.11 -24.43
N LEU A 41 -10.01 7.89 -23.28
CA LEU A 41 -11.35 7.30 -23.22
C LEU A 41 -12.38 8.13 -23.99
N GLU A 42 -12.32 9.46 -23.87
CA GLU A 42 -13.21 10.37 -24.60
C GLU A 42 -13.04 10.26 -26.12
N ARG A 43 -11.80 10.28 -26.61
CA ARG A 43 -11.53 10.16 -28.06
C ARG A 43 -11.97 8.81 -28.62
N ARG A 44 -11.92 7.73 -27.82
CA ARG A 44 -12.25 6.38 -28.27
C ARG A 44 -13.73 6.01 -28.12
N PHE A 45 -14.38 6.42 -27.02
CA PHE A 45 -15.72 5.97 -26.61
C PHE A 45 -16.70 7.13 -26.34
N GLY A 46 -16.27 8.37 -26.55
CA GLY A 46 -17.10 9.56 -26.38
C GLY A 46 -17.15 10.11 -24.95
N PRO A 47 -17.75 11.31 -24.78
CA PRO A 47 -17.72 12.06 -23.53
C PRO A 47 -18.47 11.38 -22.38
N ALA A 48 -19.56 10.65 -22.65
CA ALA A 48 -20.33 9.94 -21.61
C ALA A 48 -19.48 8.90 -20.87
N THR A 49 -18.64 8.17 -21.61
CA THR A 49 -17.73 7.16 -21.05
C THR A 49 -16.65 7.82 -20.18
N ARG A 50 -16.14 8.98 -20.60
CA ARG A 50 -15.19 9.79 -19.80
C ARG A 50 -15.80 10.19 -18.46
N THR A 51 -17.01 10.75 -18.45
CA THR A 51 -17.63 11.21 -17.20
C THR A 51 -17.93 10.07 -16.25
N LEU A 52 -18.42 8.93 -16.77
CA LEU A 52 -18.67 7.74 -15.97
C LEU A 52 -17.37 7.20 -15.35
N ALA A 53 -16.31 7.04 -16.15
CA ALA A 53 -15.02 6.55 -15.67
C ALA A 53 -14.41 7.49 -14.62
N ALA A 54 -14.45 8.80 -14.86
CA ALA A 54 -13.97 9.81 -13.91
C ALA A 54 -14.75 9.79 -12.58
N LEU A 55 -16.08 9.61 -12.63
CA LEU A 55 -16.92 9.54 -11.44
C LEU A 55 -16.62 8.28 -10.62
N ILE A 56 -16.54 7.11 -11.26
CA ILE A 56 -16.18 5.85 -10.60
C ILE A 56 -14.80 5.97 -9.95
N PHE A 57 -13.84 6.53 -10.68
CA PHE A 57 -12.50 6.77 -10.15
C PHE A 57 -12.53 7.69 -8.93
N LEU A 58 -13.19 8.85 -9.02
CA LEU A 58 -13.26 9.82 -7.92
C LEU A 58 -13.88 9.20 -6.66
N VAL A 59 -14.98 8.45 -6.81
CA VAL A 59 -15.61 7.74 -5.69
C VAL A 59 -14.66 6.71 -5.08
N SER A 60 -14.00 5.90 -5.91
CA SER A 60 -13.03 4.90 -5.43
C SER A 60 -11.86 5.55 -4.68
N ARG A 61 -11.39 6.71 -5.16
CA ARG A 61 -10.30 7.46 -4.55
C ARG A 61 -10.70 8.08 -3.22
N CYS A 62 -11.93 8.60 -3.11
CA CYS A 62 -12.47 9.09 -1.84
C CYS A 62 -12.58 7.98 -0.79
N LEU A 63 -13.06 6.80 -1.18
CA LEU A 63 -13.14 5.64 -0.28
C LEU A 63 -11.75 5.19 0.19
N ALA A 64 -10.80 5.06 -0.74
CA ALA A 64 -9.42 4.70 -0.41
C ALA A 64 -8.78 5.73 0.52
N PHE A 65 -8.97 7.03 0.26
CA PHE A 65 -8.45 8.09 1.10
C PHE A 65 -9.02 8.05 2.53
N GLY A 66 -10.31 7.71 2.68
CA GLY A 66 -10.92 7.53 4.00
C GLY A 66 -10.22 6.45 4.83
N VAL A 67 -9.87 5.32 4.20
CA VAL A 67 -9.11 4.24 4.86
C VAL A 67 -7.70 4.71 5.23
N VAL A 68 -7.03 5.44 4.33
CA VAL A 68 -5.68 5.99 4.57
C VAL A 68 -5.68 6.98 5.73
N LEU A 69 -6.71 7.83 5.84
CA LEU A 69 -6.86 8.82 6.92
C LEU A 69 -7.17 8.15 8.28
N TYR A 70 -7.84 6.99 8.25
CA TYR A 70 -8.25 6.28 9.45
C TYR A 70 -7.04 5.77 10.26
N ALA A 71 -6.04 5.19 9.60
CA ALA A 71 -4.86 4.62 10.26
C ALA A 71 -4.12 5.61 11.20
N PRO A 72 -3.70 6.81 10.76
CA PRO A 72 -3.07 7.79 11.65
C PRO A 72 -4.05 8.34 12.69
N SER A 73 -5.35 8.41 12.39
CA SER A 73 -6.36 8.88 13.34
C SER A 73 -6.53 7.94 14.54
N VAL A 74 -6.45 6.62 14.32
CA VAL A 74 -6.47 5.63 15.41
C VAL A 74 -5.27 5.82 16.33
N VAL A 75 -4.08 5.99 15.76
CA VAL A 75 -2.84 6.21 16.52
C VAL A 75 -2.95 7.52 17.33
N MET A 76 -3.37 8.61 16.70
CA MET A 76 -3.51 9.91 17.36
C MET A 76 -4.60 9.91 18.44
N SER A 77 -5.72 9.21 18.21
CA SER A 77 -6.81 9.07 19.19
C SER A 77 -6.30 8.34 20.44
N ALA A 78 -5.53 7.27 20.27
CA ALA A 78 -4.93 6.54 21.37
C ALA A 78 -3.90 7.37 22.15
N MET A 79 -3.11 8.21 21.47
CA MET A 79 -2.10 9.06 22.10
C MET A 79 -2.69 10.26 22.85
N LEU A 80 -3.72 10.90 22.27
CA LEU A 80 -4.32 12.13 22.81
C LEU A 80 -5.49 11.85 23.77
N GLY A 81 -6.02 10.61 23.79
CA GLY A 81 -7.22 10.26 24.55
C GLY A 81 -8.51 10.90 24.00
N ILE A 82 -8.48 11.42 22.78
CA ILE A 82 -9.63 12.06 22.12
C ILE A 82 -10.45 10.98 21.39
N PRO A 83 -11.79 11.03 21.38
CA PRO A 83 -12.59 10.06 20.65
C PRO A 83 -12.24 10.05 19.16
N LEU A 84 -12.13 8.85 18.59
CA LEU A 84 -11.68 8.61 17.21
C LEU A 84 -12.39 9.49 16.17
N THR A 85 -13.71 9.66 16.30
CA THR A 85 -14.51 10.49 15.39
C THR A 85 -13.99 11.93 15.31
N TRP A 86 -13.65 12.53 16.45
CA TRP A 86 -13.13 13.90 16.51
C TRP A 86 -11.71 13.98 15.97
N THR A 87 -10.89 12.96 16.22
CA THR A 87 -9.54 12.89 15.67
C THR A 87 -9.54 12.79 14.15
N VAL A 88 -10.39 11.93 13.57
CA VAL A 88 -10.57 11.78 12.12
C VAL A 88 -11.02 13.10 11.50
N LEU A 89 -12.05 13.74 12.06
CA LEU A 89 -12.55 15.03 11.56
C LEU A 89 -11.48 16.12 11.65
N GLY A 90 -10.71 16.18 12.74
CA GLY A 90 -9.64 17.15 12.92
C GLY A 90 -8.51 16.99 11.91
N ILE A 91 -8.01 15.76 11.72
CA ILE A 91 -6.95 15.47 10.74
C ILE A 91 -7.45 15.72 9.32
N GLY A 92 -8.68 15.29 8.99
CA GLY A 92 -9.28 15.53 7.67
C GLY A 92 -9.48 17.02 7.36
N ALA A 93 -9.99 17.79 8.33
CA ALA A 93 -10.17 19.23 8.18
C ALA A 93 -8.85 19.96 7.99
N LEU A 94 -7.84 19.65 8.82
CA LEU A 94 -6.50 20.24 8.68
C LEU A 94 -5.88 19.89 7.31
N THR A 95 -6.02 18.63 6.90
CA THR A 95 -5.50 18.14 5.62
C THR A 95 -6.15 18.83 4.44
N THR A 96 -7.47 18.99 4.49
CA THR A 96 -8.22 19.71 3.47
C THR A 96 -7.80 21.18 3.43
N LEU A 97 -7.65 21.83 4.59
CA LEU A 97 -7.30 23.24 4.68
C LEU A 97 -5.93 23.55 4.04
N TYR A 98 -4.88 22.81 4.41
CA TYR A 98 -3.56 23.10 3.83
C TYR A 98 -3.49 22.73 2.34
N THR A 99 -4.25 21.72 1.91
CA THR A 99 -4.30 21.30 0.50
C THR A 99 -5.04 22.33 -0.36
N THR A 100 -6.17 22.87 0.11
CA THR A 100 -6.95 23.87 -0.64
C THR A 100 -6.23 25.22 -0.70
N VAL A 101 -5.57 25.64 0.38
CA VAL A 101 -4.84 26.91 0.43
C VAL A 101 -3.54 26.87 -0.36
N GLY A 102 -2.78 25.78 -0.23
CA GLY A 102 -1.42 25.69 -0.78
C GLY A 102 -1.31 25.03 -2.15
N GLY A 103 -2.36 24.33 -2.59
CA GLY A 103 -2.37 23.58 -3.85
C GLY A 103 -1.31 22.47 -3.90
N VAL A 104 -1.06 21.94 -5.10
CA VAL A 104 -0.15 20.80 -5.32
C VAL A 104 1.27 21.07 -4.80
N ARG A 105 1.75 22.32 -4.87
CA ARG A 105 3.09 22.68 -4.36
C ARG A 105 3.21 22.51 -2.85
N ALA A 106 2.19 22.89 -2.09
CA ALA A 106 2.20 22.69 -0.64
C ALA A 106 2.12 21.21 -0.27
N VAL A 107 1.31 20.43 -1.00
CA VAL A 107 1.23 18.97 -0.80
C VAL A 107 2.60 18.32 -1.02
N ILE A 108 3.29 18.64 -2.12
CA ILE A 108 4.63 18.10 -2.38
C ILE A 108 5.62 18.51 -1.26
N ALA A 109 5.55 19.76 -0.79
CA ALA A 109 6.41 20.22 0.29
C ALA A 109 6.11 19.52 1.63
N THR A 110 4.85 19.19 1.92
CA THR A 110 4.48 18.40 3.10
C THR A 110 4.91 16.95 2.97
N ASP A 111 4.80 16.35 1.79
CA ASP A 111 5.19 14.97 1.54
C ASP A 111 6.69 14.76 1.77
N VAL A 112 7.53 15.68 1.28
CA VAL A 112 8.99 15.63 1.52
C VAL A 112 9.30 15.68 3.02
N LYS A 113 8.61 16.54 3.77
CA LYS A 113 8.80 16.65 5.22
C LYS A 113 8.33 15.39 5.95
N GLN A 114 7.18 14.84 5.57
CA GLN A 114 6.67 13.58 6.12
C GLN A 114 7.63 12.42 5.85
N MET A 115 8.19 12.34 4.64
CA MET A 115 9.20 11.32 4.30
C MET A 115 10.43 11.42 5.23
N LEU A 116 10.93 12.62 5.48
CA LEU A 116 12.05 12.84 6.41
C LEU A 116 11.70 12.41 7.84
N VAL A 117 10.51 12.74 8.32
CA VAL A 117 10.04 12.34 9.66
C VAL A 117 9.90 10.82 9.77
N ILE A 118 9.35 10.16 8.75
CA ILE A 118 9.21 8.70 8.71
C ILE A 118 10.58 8.02 8.73
N ILE A 119 11.52 8.45 7.86
CA ILE A 119 12.87 7.89 7.80
C ILE A 119 13.60 8.13 9.14
N GLY A 120 13.52 9.33 9.69
CA GLY A 120 14.12 9.66 10.98
C GLY A 120 13.56 8.81 12.13
N GLY A 121 12.24 8.63 12.18
CA GLY A 121 11.58 7.78 13.16
C GLY A 121 11.97 6.32 13.04
N LEU A 122 12.05 5.78 11.82
CA LEU A 122 12.51 4.41 11.56
C LEU A 122 13.96 4.21 12.01
N LEU A 123 14.86 5.15 11.69
CA LEU A 123 16.25 5.10 12.13
C LEU A 123 16.38 5.17 13.66
N LEU A 124 15.60 6.05 14.30
CA LEU A 124 15.59 6.15 15.76
C LEU A 124 15.13 4.84 16.42
N ILE A 125 14.03 4.26 15.94
CA ILE A 125 13.54 2.97 16.42
C ILE A 125 14.59 1.88 16.22
N LEU A 126 15.25 1.86 15.06
CA LEU A 126 16.32 0.89 14.78
C LEU A 126 17.48 1.03 15.77
N VAL A 127 17.95 2.25 16.04
CA VAL A 127 19.04 2.49 16.99
C VAL A 127 18.64 2.10 18.40
N LEU A 128 17.43 2.47 18.86
CA LEU A 128 16.92 2.09 20.18
C LEU A 128 16.84 0.57 20.33
N LEU A 129 16.33 -0.13 19.29
CA LEU A 129 16.27 -1.59 19.27
C LEU A 129 17.68 -2.18 19.36
N LEU A 130 18.65 -1.65 18.62
CA LEU A 130 20.03 -2.12 18.71
C LEU A 130 20.64 -1.89 20.10
N VAL A 131 20.40 -0.74 20.72
CA VAL A 131 20.95 -0.42 22.05
C VAL A 131 20.30 -1.24 23.16
N GLU A 132 19.00 -1.54 23.08
CA GLU A 132 18.29 -2.27 24.13
C GLU A 132 18.39 -3.80 23.96
N VAL A 133 18.33 -4.30 22.73
CA VAL A 133 18.24 -5.75 22.44
C VAL A 133 19.62 -6.39 22.28
N VAL A 134 20.58 -5.70 21.66
CA VAL A 134 21.90 -6.30 21.37
C VAL A 134 22.72 -6.56 22.63
N PRO A 135 22.75 -5.69 23.66
CA PRO A 135 23.44 -6.00 24.91
C PRO A 135 22.80 -7.16 25.68
N ALA A 136 21.47 -7.34 25.58
CA ALA A 136 20.74 -8.37 26.31
C ALA A 136 20.84 -9.77 25.66
N LEU A 137 20.84 -9.85 24.33
CA LEU A 137 20.74 -11.13 23.60
C LEU A 137 21.92 -11.38 22.64
N GLY A 138 22.73 -10.36 22.34
CA GLY A 138 23.67 -10.37 21.22
C GLY A 138 22.95 -10.33 19.86
N PHE A 139 23.63 -9.84 18.82
CA PHE A 139 23.04 -9.73 17.46
C PHE A 139 22.53 -11.09 16.94
N THR A 140 23.30 -12.16 17.18
CA THR A 140 22.93 -13.53 16.79
C THR A 140 21.80 -14.10 17.62
N GLY A 141 21.68 -13.74 18.90
CA GLY A 141 20.57 -14.16 19.76
C GLY A 141 19.27 -13.47 19.36
N ALA A 142 19.33 -12.17 19.03
CA ALA A 142 18.19 -11.44 18.48
C ALA A 142 17.68 -12.07 17.18
N LEU A 143 18.58 -12.41 16.25
CA LEU A 143 18.21 -13.11 15.01
C LEU A 143 17.61 -14.50 15.27
N ARG A 144 18.11 -15.25 16.26
CA ARG A 144 17.52 -16.55 16.63
C ARG A 144 16.12 -16.41 17.21
N VAL A 145 15.87 -15.41 18.06
CA VAL A 145 14.53 -15.13 18.60
C VAL A 145 13.57 -14.68 17.49
N LEU A 146 14.03 -13.84 16.57
CA LEU A 146 13.24 -13.42 15.40
C LEU A 146 12.95 -14.59 14.45
N GLY A 147 13.90 -15.51 14.27
CA GLY A 147 13.71 -16.73 13.50
C GLY A 147 12.75 -17.71 14.18
N ALA A 148 12.88 -17.92 15.49
CA ALA A 148 12.02 -18.80 16.28
C ALA A 148 10.56 -18.30 16.37
N THR A 149 10.34 -17.00 16.24
CA THR A 149 9.00 -16.40 16.19
C THR A 149 8.41 -16.37 14.77
N GLY A 150 9.09 -16.95 13.76
CA GLY A 150 8.64 -16.96 12.37
C GLY A 150 8.68 -15.59 11.68
N LYS A 151 9.08 -14.53 12.38
CA LYS A 151 9.04 -13.15 11.87
C LYS A 151 10.10 -12.87 10.81
N LEU A 152 11.12 -13.73 10.68
CA LEU A 152 12.12 -13.66 9.63
C LEU A 152 11.66 -14.20 8.26
N ASN A 153 10.50 -14.86 8.19
CA ASN A 153 10.04 -15.44 6.95
C ASN A 153 9.46 -14.33 6.04
N ALA A 154 10.32 -13.80 5.16
CA ALA A 154 9.94 -12.73 4.24
C ALA A 154 9.30 -13.26 2.96
N VAL A 155 9.72 -14.44 2.49
CA VAL A 155 9.28 -15.00 1.21
C VAL A 155 8.89 -16.47 1.36
N GLU A 156 7.63 -16.77 1.08
CA GLU A 156 7.08 -18.12 1.10
C GLU A 156 6.81 -18.59 -0.33
N PHE A 157 7.81 -19.24 -0.93
CA PHE A 157 7.76 -19.72 -2.32
C PHE A 157 6.88 -20.97 -2.51
N VAL A 158 6.77 -21.79 -1.47
CA VAL A 158 5.99 -23.04 -1.49
C VAL A 158 4.88 -22.89 -0.46
N PRO A 159 3.61 -22.78 -0.89
CA PRO A 159 2.47 -22.77 0.02
C PRO A 159 2.42 -24.11 0.79
N GLU A 160 1.94 -24.12 2.03
CA GLU A 160 1.78 -25.35 2.82
C GLU A 160 0.81 -26.34 2.13
N SER A 161 -0.01 -25.85 1.19
CA SER A 161 -0.93 -26.63 0.39
C SER A 161 -0.84 -26.30 -1.10
N LEU A 162 -0.56 -27.31 -1.92
CA LEU A 162 -0.60 -27.24 -3.39
C LEU A 162 -2.00 -27.54 -3.98
N GLU A 163 -3.01 -27.65 -3.11
CA GLU A 163 -4.36 -28.00 -3.52
C GLU A 163 -5.12 -26.76 -4.02
N PHE A 164 -5.34 -26.71 -5.34
CA PHE A 164 -6.12 -25.69 -6.05
C PHE A 164 -7.64 -25.88 -5.89
N VAL A 165 -8.10 -26.27 -4.70
CA VAL A 165 -9.52 -26.55 -4.44
C VAL A 165 -10.13 -25.38 -3.67
N PRO A 166 -11.27 -24.80 -4.09
CA PRO A 166 -11.96 -23.79 -3.29
C PRO A 166 -12.37 -24.39 -1.94
N GLN A 167 -12.01 -23.71 -0.83
CA GLN A 167 -12.24 -24.26 0.50
C GLN A 167 -13.75 -24.29 0.81
N LEU A 168 -14.31 -25.49 0.82
CA LEU A 168 -15.68 -25.70 1.30
C LEU A 168 -15.72 -25.45 2.81
N ARG A 169 -16.77 -24.75 3.26
CA ARG A 169 -16.99 -24.39 4.66
C ARG A 169 -16.99 -25.66 5.53
N GLY A 170 -15.95 -25.82 6.37
CA GLY A 170 -15.75 -27.00 7.23
C GLY A 170 -14.66 -27.98 6.79
N SER A 171 -13.97 -27.73 5.68
CA SER A 171 -12.82 -28.56 5.25
C SER A 171 -11.54 -28.16 6.00
N ALA A 172 -10.86 -29.16 6.60
CA ALA A 172 -9.55 -29.02 7.25
C ALA A 172 -8.39 -28.87 6.24
N VAL A 173 -8.68 -29.03 4.95
CA VAL A 173 -7.72 -28.84 3.87
C VAL A 173 -7.47 -27.34 3.70
N LYS A 174 -6.24 -26.90 4.01
CA LYS A 174 -5.77 -25.56 3.64
C LYS A 174 -5.72 -25.49 2.11
N SER A 175 -6.23 -24.39 1.56
CA SER A 175 -6.27 -24.15 0.12
C SER A 175 -5.26 -23.07 -0.24
N PHE A 176 -4.63 -23.23 -1.40
CA PHE A 176 -3.73 -22.25 -2.00
C PHE A 176 -4.29 -20.81 -1.99
N TRP A 177 -5.60 -20.67 -2.14
CA TRP A 177 -6.28 -19.37 -2.22
C TRP A 177 -6.56 -18.71 -0.86
N ASN A 178 -6.42 -19.44 0.25
CA ASN A 178 -6.73 -18.93 1.59
C ASN A 178 -5.48 -18.52 2.39
N GLU A 179 -4.28 -18.80 1.86
CA GLU A 179 -3.04 -18.24 2.37
C GLU A 179 -2.94 -16.76 1.96
N LYS A 180 -3.06 -15.87 2.95
CA LYS A 180 -3.14 -14.41 2.75
C LYS A 180 -1.93 -13.81 2.01
N TYR A 181 -0.75 -14.44 2.07
CA TYR A 181 0.51 -13.88 1.55
C TYR A 181 1.49 -14.96 1.03
N ASN A 182 1.02 -15.88 0.18
CA ASN A 182 1.97 -16.72 -0.57
C ASN A 182 2.60 -15.96 -1.74
N PHE A 183 3.78 -16.39 -2.20
CA PHE A 183 4.55 -15.65 -3.22
C PHE A 183 3.73 -15.36 -4.48
N TRP A 184 2.92 -16.31 -4.92
CA TRP A 184 2.14 -16.19 -6.14
C TRP A 184 0.94 -15.25 -5.99
N SER A 185 0.15 -15.39 -4.92
CA SER A 185 -1.01 -14.54 -4.65
C SER A 185 -0.58 -13.11 -4.31
N GLY A 186 0.50 -12.96 -3.54
CA GLY A 186 1.10 -11.67 -3.20
C GLY A 186 1.68 -10.95 -4.42
N THR A 187 2.44 -11.66 -5.26
CA THR A 187 3.07 -11.05 -6.45
C THR A 187 2.04 -10.77 -7.54
N LEU A 188 1.12 -11.69 -7.85
CA LEU A 188 0.08 -11.47 -8.86
C LEU A 188 -0.95 -10.45 -8.39
N GLY A 189 -1.42 -10.56 -7.14
CA GLY A 189 -2.33 -9.59 -6.55
C GLY A 189 -1.70 -8.20 -6.47
N GLY A 190 -0.44 -8.12 -6.02
CA GLY A 190 0.36 -6.90 -6.01
C GLY A 190 0.55 -6.33 -7.41
N LEU A 191 0.81 -7.15 -8.43
CA LEU A 191 0.95 -6.72 -9.81
C LEU A 191 -0.31 -6.02 -10.31
N PHE A 192 -1.49 -6.64 -10.19
CA PHE A 192 -2.75 -6.03 -10.64
C PHE A 192 -3.11 -4.78 -9.84
N LEU A 193 -2.86 -4.80 -8.54
CA LEU A 193 -3.08 -3.62 -7.68
C LEU A 193 -2.20 -2.45 -8.11
N MET A 194 -0.92 -2.70 -8.37
CA MET A 194 0.03 -1.66 -8.82
C MET A 194 -0.23 -1.23 -10.27
N LEU A 195 -0.66 -2.13 -11.17
CA LEU A 195 -1.09 -1.78 -12.52
C LEU A 195 -2.31 -0.86 -12.52
N SER A 196 -3.33 -1.19 -11.71
CA SER A 196 -4.52 -0.35 -11.55
C SER A 196 -4.16 0.99 -10.94
N TYR A 197 -3.32 0.99 -9.90
CA TYR A 197 -2.87 2.21 -9.25
C TYR A 197 -2.06 3.08 -10.21
N PHE A 198 -0.90 2.65 -10.70
CA PHE A 198 -0.02 3.51 -11.51
C PHE A 198 -0.46 3.67 -12.97
N GLY A 199 -1.27 2.76 -13.50
CA GLY A 199 -1.76 2.82 -14.88
C GLY A 199 -3.01 3.68 -15.08
N CYS A 200 -3.84 3.83 -14.04
CA CYS A 200 -5.06 4.64 -14.12
C CYS A 200 -5.00 5.97 -13.37
N ASP A 201 -4.03 6.16 -12.48
CA ASP A 201 -3.85 7.35 -11.62
C ASP A 201 -2.87 8.38 -12.21
N GLN A 202 -2.90 8.59 -13.54
CA GLN A 202 -2.09 9.58 -14.27
C GLN A 202 -2.93 10.69 -14.89
#